data_AF-A0A938KZR2-F1
#
_entry.id   AF-A0A938KZR2-F1
#
_cell.length_a   1.000
_cell.length_b   1.000
_cell.length_c   1.000
_cell.angle_alpha   90.00
_cell.angle_beta   90.00
_cell.angle_gamma   90.00
#
_symmetry.space_group_name_H-M   'P 1'
#
loop_
_entity.id
_entity.type
_entity.pdbx_description
1 polymer ?
#
loop_
_entity_poly.entity_id
_entity_poly.type
_entity_poly.pdbx_seq_one_letter_code
_entity_poly.pdbx_strand_id
1 'polypeptide(L)'
;MSCGLLSLLGVTLGRALALSAPDPTDRPREHVETISATSHEYAIEMGGTMDGPSTRDPIGYEAWDQVFEPNRFVRLENVGEAPVVNPWLLVNGKHRWRTVQDIVDEVLGGLPPDASEAERARAIWEFEKHHRFHATTGDDECLDPVKVFNVYGYTLCGDDAQVIADLWRAAGFKTRRGRPHGHCTTEVFYDGDWHLLDGDENIICLLRDNETIAEEADIVRDHDLMKRTHTYGI
;
A
#
# COMPACT_ATOMS: atom_id res chain seq x y z
N MET A 1 -27.08 28.82 7.80
CA MET A 1 -25.77 28.25 7.42
C MET A 1 -24.99 28.08 8.70
N SER A 2 -24.94 26.85 9.23
CA SER A 2 -24.16 26.55 10.43
C SER A 2 -22.77 26.10 9.97
N CYS A 3 -21.73 26.83 10.38
CA CYS A 3 -20.34 26.45 10.16
C CYS A 3 -20.00 25.26 11.08
N GLY A 4 -19.64 24.12 10.52
CA GLY A 4 -18.94 23.08 11.28
C GLY A 4 -17.51 23.55 11.51
N LEU A 5 -17.05 23.61 12.76
CA LEU A 5 -15.64 23.88 13.09
C LEU A 5 -14.92 22.54 13.26
N LEU A 6 -13.80 22.37 12.55
CA LEU A 6 -12.87 21.26 12.71
C LEU A 6 -11.58 21.84 13.30
N SER A 7 -11.08 21.36 14.44
CA SER A 7 -9.72 21.72 14.86
C SER A 7 -8.76 20.64 14.38
N LEU A 8 -7.82 21.02 13.52
CA LEU A 8 -6.65 20.20 13.22
C LEU A 8 -5.59 20.55 14.27
N LEU A 9 -5.20 19.60 15.11
CA LEU A 9 -4.14 19.81 16.12
C LEU A 9 -2.95 18.92 15.74
N GLY A 10 -1.78 19.48 15.50
CA GLY A 10 -0.56 18.72 15.22
C GLY A 10 0.48 18.86 16.32
N VAL A 11 0.32 18.28 17.51
CA VAL A 11 1.32 18.39 18.62
C VAL A 11 2.27 17.20 18.64
N THR A 12 3.38 17.19 17.94
CA THR A 12 4.41 16.13 18.00
C THR A 12 4.69 15.49 19.40
N LEU A 13 4.01 14.39 19.75
CA LEU A 13 4.35 13.51 20.89
C LEU A 13 3.72 12.13 20.69
N GLY A 14 4.57 11.12 20.51
CA GLY A 14 4.17 9.72 20.40
C GLY A 14 5.36 8.77 20.62
N ARG A 15 5.10 7.69 21.35
CA ARG A 15 5.91 6.45 21.48
C ARG A 15 4.90 5.32 21.18
N ALA A 16 5.16 4.20 20.49
CA ALA A 16 6.39 3.65 19.94
C ALA A 16 6.06 2.68 18.77
N LEU A 17 6.75 2.83 17.65
CA LEU A 17 7.35 1.76 16.83
C LEU A 17 8.83 2.15 16.79
N ALA A 18 9.72 1.27 17.25
CA ALA A 18 11.11 1.50 17.71
C ALA A 18 11.86 2.76 17.21
N LEU A 19 11.39 3.95 17.61
CA LEU A 19 12.12 5.19 17.41
C LEU A 19 13.36 5.10 18.31
N SER A 20 14.53 5.23 17.69
CA SER A 20 15.78 5.50 18.40
C SER A 20 15.55 6.60 19.46
N ALA A 21 16.28 6.53 20.58
CA ALA A 21 16.10 7.51 21.65
C ALA A 21 16.18 8.94 21.07
N PRO A 22 15.17 9.80 21.32
CA PRO A 22 15.10 11.10 20.68
C PRO A 22 16.35 11.91 21.02
N ASP A 23 16.94 12.54 20.00
CA ASP A 23 18.06 13.46 20.19
C ASP A 23 17.65 14.53 21.22
N PRO A 24 18.50 14.90 22.20
CA PRO A 24 18.15 15.90 23.22
C PRO A 24 17.76 17.28 22.65
N THR A 25 18.12 17.54 21.39
CA THR A 25 17.79 18.76 20.64
C THR A 25 16.51 18.63 19.82
N ASP A 26 15.92 17.44 19.73
CA ASP A 26 14.68 17.17 19.03
C ASP A 26 13.51 17.87 19.74
N ARG A 27 13.06 18.98 19.15
CA ARG A 27 11.95 19.79 19.67
C ARG A 27 10.70 19.59 18.82
N PRO A 28 9.60 19.10 19.43
CA PRO A 28 8.33 19.01 18.73
C PRO A 28 7.86 20.37 18.21
N ARG A 29 7.46 20.43 16.93
CA ARG A 29 6.75 21.57 16.32
C ARG A 29 5.27 21.25 16.16
N GLU A 30 4.45 22.28 16.31
CA GLU A 30 3.01 22.16 16.21
C GLU A 30 2.39 23.19 15.28
N HIS A 31 1.37 22.76 14.55
CA HIS A 31 0.50 23.59 13.74
C HIS A 31 -0.96 23.24 14.06
N VAL A 32 -1.76 24.27 14.36
CA VAL A 32 -3.17 24.13 14.73
C VAL A 32 -4.02 25.11 13.95
N GLU A 33 -5.06 24.61 13.30
CA GLU A 33 -6.03 25.44 12.58
C GLU A 33 -7.46 24.98 12.85
N THR A 34 -8.37 25.97 12.96
CA THR A 34 -9.81 25.72 12.99
C THR A 34 -10.39 25.94 11.60
N ILE A 35 -10.93 24.88 11.02
CA ILE A 35 -11.44 24.83 9.66
C ILE A 35 -12.96 24.90 9.70
N SER A 36 -13.55 25.83 8.95
CA SER A 36 -15.01 25.91 8.80
C SER A 36 -15.53 25.69 7.39
N ALA A 37 -14.63 25.35 6.47
CA ALA A 37 -14.92 25.10 5.07
C ALA A 37 -14.96 23.60 4.78
N THR A 38 -15.66 23.21 3.71
CA THR A 38 -15.72 21.82 3.25
C THR A 38 -14.43 21.33 2.59
N SER A 39 -13.57 22.26 2.18
CA SER A 39 -12.23 21.99 1.65
C SER A 39 -11.28 23.03 2.23
N HIS A 40 -10.11 22.58 2.66
CA HIS A 40 -9.09 23.42 3.27
C HIS A 40 -7.72 22.87 2.95
N GLU A 41 -6.77 23.76 2.69
CA GLU A 41 -5.39 23.43 2.38
C GLU A 41 -4.49 24.23 3.32
N TYR A 42 -3.50 23.56 3.88
CA TYR A 42 -2.48 24.15 4.73
C TYR A 42 -1.13 23.54 4.37
N ALA A 43 -0.06 24.28 4.63
CA ALA A 43 1.30 23.84 4.33
C ALA A 43 2.10 23.67 5.63
N ILE A 44 2.80 22.54 5.76
CA ILE A 44 3.81 22.32 6.80
C ILE A 44 5.18 22.39 6.13
N GLU A 45 6.02 23.34 6.57
CA GLU A 45 7.41 23.39 6.16
C GLU A 45 8.22 22.32 6.92
N MET A 46 8.55 21.24 6.21
CA MET A 46 9.45 20.20 6.69
C MET A 46 10.87 20.52 6.19
N GLY A 47 11.79 20.78 7.12
CA GLY A 47 13.21 20.93 6.79
C GLY A 47 13.93 19.58 6.72
N GLY A 48 15.07 19.55 6.03
CA GLY A 48 15.92 18.35 5.91
C GLY A 48 15.62 17.50 4.67
N THR A 49 16.37 16.41 4.52
CA THR A 49 16.27 15.47 3.39
C THR A 49 16.04 14.02 3.82
N MET A 50 15.79 13.78 5.11
CA MET A 50 15.50 12.48 5.68
C MET A 50 14.01 12.41 6.03
N ASP A 51 13.39 11.26 5.80
CA ASP A 51 11.99 10.96 6.10
C ASP A 51 11.82 9.47 6.44
N GLY A 52 10.60 9.03 6.73
CA GLY A 52 10.29 7.62 6.99
C GLY A 52 10.75 6.68 5.89
N PRO A 53 10.29 6.86 4.64
CA PRO A 53 10.68 5.99 3.52
C PRO A 53 12.18 5.89 3.26
N SER A 54 12.95 6.97 3.44
CA SER A 54 14.42 6.95 3.27
C SER A 54 15.19 6.34 4.45
N THR A 55 14.51 6.11 5.58
CA THR A 55 15.10 5.61 6.82
C THR A 55 14.48 4.31 7.32
N ARG A 56 13.66 3.66 6.48
CA ARG A 56 13.10 2.34 6.74
C ARG A 56 13.90 1.25 6.06
N ASP A 57 13.82 0.05 6.62
CA ASP A 57 14.30 -1.16 5.97
C ASP A 57 13.48 -1.47 4.69
N PRO A 58 14.05 -2.23 3.75
CA PRO A 58 13.26 -2.81 2.66
C PRO A 58 12.07 -3.59 3.22
N ILE A 59 10.92 -3.52 2.55
CA ILE A 59 9.74 -4.29 2.95
C ILE A 59 10.00 -5.77 2.63
N GLY A 60 10.17 -6.57 3.69
CA GLY A 60 10.33 -8.01 3.63
C GLY A 60 9.04 -8.75 4.02
N TYR A 61 9.23 -9.94 4.58
CA TYR A 61 8.13 -10.74 5.13
C TYR A 61 7.48 -10.04 6.34
N GLU A 62 8.30 -9.60 7.29
CA GLU A 62 7.82 -8.97 8.53
C GLU A 62 7.72 -7.44 8.41
N ALA A 63 7.15 -6.81 9.45
CA ALA A 63 7.15 -5.36 9.58
C ALA A 63 8.59 -4.82 9.54
N TRP A 64 8.79 -3.70 8.85
CA TRP A 64 10.09 -3.04 8.75
C TRP A 64 10.39 -2.19 9.99
N ASP A 65 11.68 -2.02 10.28
CA ASP A 65 12.12 -0.96 11.18
C ASP A 65 12.19 0.38 10.43
N GLN A 66 11.89 1.47 11.13
CA GLN A 66 11.98 2.83 10.63
C GLN A 66 12.59 3.72 11.70
N VAL A 67 13.76 4.31 11.43
CA VAL A 67 14.50 5.04 12.47
C VAL A 67 14.05 6.50 12.65
N PHE A 68 13.34 7.06 11.67
CA PHE A 68 12.89 8.46 11.69
C PHE A 68 11.50 8.63 11.05
N GLU A 69 10.66 9.49 11.62
CA GLU A 69 9.39 9.94 11.01
C GLU A 69 9.18 11.42 11.35
N PRO A 70 9.23 12.35 10.37
CA PRO A 70 9.04 13.76 10.65
C PRO A 70 7.60 14.08 11.07
N ASN A 71 6.61 13.32 10.60
CA ASN A 71 5.21 13.50 10.98
C ASN A 71 4.78 12.52 12.10
N ARG A 72 4.87 12.97 13.36
CA ARG A 72 4.55 12.08 14.50
C ARG A 72 3.07 11.77 14.67
N PHE A 73 2.18 12.70 14.33
CA PHE A 73 0.75 12.44 14.23
C PHE A 73 0.02 13.57 13.53
N VAL A 74 -1.18 13.24 13.05
CA VAL A 74 -2.20 14.20 12.65
C VAL A 74 -3.47 13.91 13.43
N ARG A 75 -4.11 14.95 13.98
CA ARG A 75 -5.42 14.83 14.64
C ARG A 75 -6.45 15.69 13.93
N LEU A 76 -7.56 15.06 13.56
CA LEU A 76 -8.74 15.71 13.00
C LEU A 76 -9.90 15.56 13.97
N GLU A 77 -10.38 16.68 14.52
CA GLU A 77 -11.39 16.67 15.59
C GLU A 77 -12.58 17.55 15.21
N ASN A 78 -13.79 16.97 15.26
CA ASN A 78 -15.02 17.75 15.10
C ASN A 78 -15.34 18.48 16.41
N VAL A 79 -15.10 19.79 16.43
CA VAL A 79 -15.32 20.65 17.61
C VAL A 79 -16.60 21.50 17.47
N GLY A 80 -17.35 21.32 16.38
CA GLY A 80 -18.62 21.99 16.12
C GLY A 80 -19.84 21.15 16.51
N GLU A 81 -21.02 21.75 16.39
CA GLU A 81 -22.30 21.07 16.67
C GLU A 81 -22.85 20.29 15.46
N ALA A 82 -22.32 20.53 14.26
CA ALA A 82 -22.74 19.86 13.04
C ALA A 82 -21.98 18.54 12.85
N PRO A 83 -22.65 17.44 12.46
CA PRO A 83 -21.96 16.20 12.07
C PRO A 83 -21.05 16.42 10.87
N VAL A 84 -19.82 15.93 10.97
CA VAL A 84 -18.86 15.86 9.86
C VAL A 84 -18.83 14.41 9.38
N VAL A 85 -19.14 14.20 8.11
CA VAL A 85 -19.28 12.87 7.50
C VAL A 85 -18.09 12.62 6.59
N ASN A 86 -17.38 11.51 6.81
CA ASN A 86 -16.24 11.04 5.99
C ASN A 86 -15.19 12.13 5.70
N PRO A 87 -14.65 12.80 6.74
CA PRO A 87 -13.55 13.72 6.53
C PRO A 87 -12.33 12.95 6.03
N TRP A 88 -11.52 13.59 5.19
CA TRP A 88 -10.38 12.94 4.54
C TRP A 88 -9.22 13.89 4.45
N LEU A 89 -8.02 13.38 4.71
CA LEU A 89 -6.78 14.10 4.59
C LEU A 89 -6.07 13.64 3.31
N LEU A 90 -5.63 14.59 2.49
CA LEU A 90 -4.76 14.32 1.35
C LEU A 90 -3.42 14.97 1.63
N VAL A 91 -2.34 14.21 1.44
CA VAL A 91 -0.97 14.71 1.60
C VAL A 91 -0.39 14.92 0.21
N ASN A 92 0.02 16.15 -0.10
CA ASN A 92 0.63 16.52 -1.39
C ASN A 92 -0.21 16.12 -2.62
N GLY A 93 -1.54 16.12 -2.50
CA GLY A 93 -2.46 15.75 -3.57
C GLY A 93 -2.43 14.27 -3.98
N LYS A 94 -1.76 13.40 -3.20
CA LYS A 94 -1.63 11.96 -3.46
C LYS A 94 -2.49 11.13 -2.51
N HIS A 95 -2.58 9.83 -2.79
CA HIS A 95 -3.19 8.81 -1.94
C HIS A 95 -4.68 9.09 -1.69
N ARG A 96 -5.40 9.45 -2.75
CA ARG A 96 -6.86 9.60 -2.70
C ARG A 96 -7.52 8.22 -2.80
N TRP A 97 -7.12 7.29 -1.96
CA TRP A 97 -7.56 5.90 -2.02
C TRP A 97 -8.92 5.70 -1.36
N ARG A 98 -9.94 6.40 -1.85
CA ARG A 98 -11.32 6.31 -1.33
C ARG A 98 -12.07 5.11 -1.88
N THR A 99 -11.66 4.63 -3.05
CA THR A 99 -12.21 3.47 -3.73
C THR A 99 -11.08 2.63 -4.33
N VAL A 100 -11.38 1.38 -4.63
CA VAL A 100 -10.47 0.50 -5.40
C VAL A 100 -10.10 1.13 -6.74
N GLN A 101 -11.05 1.81 -7.40
CA GLN A 101 -10.78 2.49 -8.68
C GLN A 101 -9.81 3.66 -8.50
N ASP A 102 -9.94 4.46 -7.43
CA ASP A 102 -9.01 5.57 -7.20
C ASP A 102 -7.57 5.08 -6.99
N ILE A 103 -7.39 3.93 -6.33
CA ILE A 103 -6.07 3.29 -6.16
C ILE A 103 -5.51 2.90 -7.54
N VAL A 104 -6.31 2.18 -8.34
CA VAL A 104 -5.91 1.75 -9.68
C VAL A 104 -5.59 2.94 -10.58
N ASP A 105 -6.39 4.00 -10.54
CA ASP A 105 -6.19 5.21 -11.35
C ASP A 105 -4.88 5.93 -10.95
N GLU A 106 -4.55 5.98 -9.66
CA GLU A 106 -3.27 6.54 -9.19
C GLU A 106 -2.07 5.69 -9.65
N VAL A 107 -2.15 4.37 -9.53
CA VAL A 107 -1.09 3.44 -9.97
C VAL A 107 -0.88 3.52 -11.48
N LEU A 108 -1.94 3.40 -12.27
CA LEU A 108 -1.85 3.37 -13.72
C LEU A 108 -1.61 4.75 -14.33
N GLY A 109 -2.04 5.83 -13.67
CA GLY A 109 -1.77 7.20 -14.09
C GLY A 109 -0.28 7.57 -14.06
N GLY A 110 0.55 6.79 -13.34
CA GLY A 110 2.00 6.91 -13.35
C GLY A 110 2.69 6.25 -14.55
N LEU A 111 1.97 5.48 -15.37
CA LEU A 111 2.53 4.76 -16.51
C LEU A 111 2.45 5.56 -17.82
N PRO A 112 3.31 5.26 -18.81
CA PRO A 112 3.16 5.76 -20.17
C PRO A 112 1.79 5.41 -20.77
N PRO A 113 1.20 6.27 -21.63
CA PRO A 113 -0.10 6.00 -22.26
C PRO A 113 -0.16 4.72 -23.10
N ASP A 114 0.99 4.24 -23.56
CA ASP A 114 1.17 3.04 -24.37
C ASP A 114 1.69 1.83 -23.57
N ALA A 115 1.64 1.91 -22.23
CA ALA A 115 2.01 0.79 -21.36
C ALA A 115 1.21 -0.48 -21.69
N SER A 116 1.93 -1.56 -21.90
CA SER A 116 1.40 -2.89 -22.19
C SER A 116 0.56 -3.45 -21.05
N GLU A 117 -0.22 -4.49 -21.35
CA GLU A 117 -0.98 -5.22 -20.33
C GLU A 117 -0.06 -5.78 -19.23
N ALA A 118 1.10 -6.33 -19.61
CA ALA A 118 2.12 -6.82 -18.69
C ALA A 118 2.67 -5.71 -17.78
N GLU A 119 2.99 -4.53 -18.32
CA GLU A 119 3.47 -3.39 -17.52
C GLU A 119 2.41 -2.89 -16.53
N ARG A 120 1.15 -2.82 -16.97
CA ARG A 120 0.02 -2.42 -16.12
C ARG A 120 -0.24 -3.44 -15.00
N ALA A 121 -0.24 -4.73 -15.32
CA ALA A 121 -0.40 -5.80 -14.34
C ALA A 121 0.76 -5.80 -13.31
N ARG A 122 1.98 -5.64 -13.81
CA ARG A 122 3.20 -5.55 -12.98
C ARG A 122 3.19 -4.31 -12.09
N ALA A 123 2.74 -3.16 -12.57
CA ALA A 123 2.68 -1.94 -11.78
C ALA A 123 1.73 -2.07 -10.57
N ILE A 124 0.61 -2.77 -10.73
CA ILE A 124 -0.32 -3.07 -9.63
C ILE A 124 0.34 -4.00 -8.60
N TRP A 125 1.02 -5.06 -9.05
CA TRP A 125 1.78 -5.95 -8.15
C TRP A 125 2.91 -5.23 -7.41
N GLU A 126 3.67 -4.39 -8.11
CA GLU A 126 4.71 -3.55 -7.52
C GLU A 126 4.12 -2.58 -6.49
N PHE A 127 2.97 -1.97 -6.80
CA PHE A 127 2.28 -1.10 -5.87
C PHE A 127 1.93 -1.86 -4.58
N GLU A 128 1.27 -3.00 -4.67
CA GLU A 128 0.85 -3.78 -3.50
C GLU A 128 2.05 -4.14 -2.61
N LYS A 129 3.07 -4.80 -3.19
CA LYS A 129 4.33 -5.14 -2.50
C LYS A 129 4.94 -3.97 -1.72
N HIS A 130 4.91 -2.76 -2.27
CA HIS A 130 5.53 -1.59 -1.62
C HIS A 130 4.67 -0.96 -0.51
N HIS A 131 3.44 -1.43 -0.31
CA HIS A 131 2.48 -0.88 0.65
C HIS A 131 1.98 -1.89 1.69
N ARG A 132 2.43 -3.14 1.65
CA ARG A 132 2.08 -4.15 2.66
C ARG A 132 3.25 -5.03 3.09
N PHE A 133 3.15 -5.62 4.27
CA PHE A 133 3.98 -6.74 4.74
C PHE A 133 3.09 -7.92 5.19
N HIS A 134 3.69 -9.08 5.50
CA HIS A 134 2.95 -10.28 5.91
C HIS A 134 2.50 -10.19 7.38
N ALA A 135 1.19 -10.04 7.61
CA ALA A 135 0.56 -10.14 8.93
C ALA A 135 -0.95 -10.34 8.79
N THR A 136 -1.66 -10.56 9.89
CA THR A 136 -3.12 -10.80 9.85
C THR A 136 -3.84 -10.18 11.03
N THR A 137 -5.04 -9.67 10.80
CA THR A 137 -6.00 -9.33 11.86
C THR A 137 -6.67 -10.58 12.46
N GLY A 138 -6.59 -11.72 11.77
CA GLY A 138 -7.30 -12.96 12.14
C GLY A 138 -8.80 -12.93 11.81
N ASP A 139 -9.25 -11.93 11.07
CA ASP A 139 -10.63 -11.75 10.59
C ASP A 139 -10.63 -11.20 9.14
N ASP A 140 -11.80 -10.79 8.65
CA ASP A 140 -12.01 -10.36 7.25
C ASP A 140 -11.63 -8.89 6.99
N GLU A 141 -11.04 -8.17 7.95
CA GLU A 141 -10.76 -6.74 7.83
C GLU A 141 -9.70 -6.41 6.75
N CYS A 142 -8.75 -7.32 6.51
CA CYS A 142 -7.70 -7.20 5.50
C CYS A 142 -8.14 -7.63 4.09
N LEU A 143 -9.41 -7.97 3.86
CA LEU A 143 -9.92 -8.33 2.52
C LEU A 143 -10.32 -7.12 1.67
N ASP A 144 -10.38 -5.92 2.25
CA ASP A 144 -10.78 -4.68 1.56
C ASP A 144 -9.54 -3.87 1.16
N PRO A 145 -9.24 -3.69 -0.15
CA PRO A 145 -8.08 -2.91 -0.59
C PRO A 145 -8.04 -1.49 0.00
N VAL A 146 -9.20 -0.84 0.19
CA VAL A 146 -9.27 0.50 0.76
C VAL A 146 -8.82 0.48 2.22
N LYS A 147 -9.19 -0.54 3.00
CA LYS A 147 -8.73 -0.66 4.39
C LYS A 147 -7.27 -1.06 4.47
N VAL A 148 -6.82 -1.98 3.61
CA VAL A 148 -5.42 -2.41 3.58
C VAL A 148 -4.50 -1.22 3.37
N PHE A 149 -4.72 -0.40 2.34
CA PHE A 149 -3.80 0.69 2.02
C PHE A 149 -3.96 1.96 2.87
N ASN A 150 -5.10 2.17 3.54
CA ASN A 150 -5.32 3.36 4.39
C ASN A 150 -5.18 3.10 5.90
N VAL A 151 -5.32 1.85 6.35
CA VAL A 151 -5.44 1.53 7.78
C VAL A 151 -4.41 0.51 8.23
N TYR A 152 -4.35 -0.65 7.57
CA TYR A 152 -3.59 -1.79 8.09
C TYR A 152 -2.14 -1.82 7.61
N GLY A 153 -1.90 -1.66 6.31
CA GLY A 153 -0.58 -1.79 5.70
C GLY A 153 0.00 -3.21 5.78
N TYR A 154 -0.86 -4.23 5.91
CA TYR A 154 -0.46 -5.64 5.92
C TYR A 154 -1.62 -6.56 5.48
N THR A 155 -1.25 -7.76 5.02
CA THR A 155 -2.17 -8.82 4.59
C THR A 155 -1.58 -10.21 4.84
N LEU A 156 -2.42 -11.23 5.01
CA LEU A 156 -2.02 -12.64 4.95
C LEU A 156 -2.12 -13.11 3.49
N CYS A 157 -1.46 -14.21 3.11
CA CYS A 157 -1.47 -14.74 1.74
C CYS A 157 -2.86 -14.83 1.08
N GLY A 158 -3.89 -15.24 1.83
CA GLY A 158 -5.26 -15.31 1.33
C GLY A 158 -5.89 -13.93 1.07
N ASP A 159 -5.57 -12.96 1.92
CA ASP A 159 -6.07 -11.59 1.85
C ASP A 159 -5.38 -10.85 0.70
N ASP A 160 -4.07 -10.99 0.57
CA ASP A 160 -3.27 -10.48 -0.53
C ASP A 160 -3.75 -10.95 -1.89
N ALA A 161 -3.89 -12.27 -2.04
CA ALA A 161 -4.40 -12.87 -3.25
C ALA A 161 -5.76 -12.27 -3.63
N GLN A 162 -6.60 -11.91 -2.66
CA GLN A 162 -7.87 -11.23 -2.90
C GLN A 162 -7.70 -9.75 -3.26
N VAL A 163 -6.88 -9.01 -2.51
CA VAL A 163 -6.64 -7.57 -2.69
C VAL A 163 -6.06 -7.30 -4.08
N ILE A 164 -4.99 -8.02 -4.45
CA ILE A 164 -4.38 -7.86 -5.78
C ILE A 164 -5.35 -8.25 -6.90
N ALA A 165 -6.18 -9.28 -6.67
CA ALA A 165 -7.18 -9.69 -7.63
C ALA A 165 -8.23 -8.60 -7.86
N ASP A 166 -8.63 -7.87 -6.82
CA ASP A 166 -9.62 -6.80 -6.91
C ASP A 166 -9.04 -5.55 -7.58
N LEU A 167 -7.77 -5.23 -7.33
CA LEU A 167 -7.07 -4.17 -8.07
C LEU A 167 -6.96 -4.51 -9.57
N TRP A 168 -6.53 -5.72 -9.92
CA TRP A 168 -6.46 -6.16 -11.31
C TRP A 168 -7.83 -6.18 -11.99
N ARG A 169 -8.89 -6.64 -11.30
CA ARG A 169 -10.26 -6.61 -11.83
C ARG A 169 -10.74 -5.18 -12.08
N ALA A 170 -10.48 -4.25 -11.16
CA ALA A 170 -10.78 -2.83 -11.34
C ALA A 170 -9.99 -2.20 -12.50
N ALA A 171 -8.78 -2.70 -12.78
CA ALA A 171 -7.98 -2.33 -13.96
C ALA A 171 -8.43 -3.01 -15.29
N GLY A 172 -9.45 -3.86 -15.24
CA GLY A 172 -10.04 -4.53 -16.40
C GLY A 172 -9.45 -5.91 -16.72
N PHE A 173 -8.55 -6.45 -15.90
CA PHE A 173 -7.98 -7.77 -16.11
C PHE A 173 -8.90 -8.89 -15.63
N LYS A 174 -8.72 -10.08 -16.20
CA LYS A 174 -9.26 -11.31 -15.63
C LYS A 174 -8.26 -11.85 -14.62
N THR A 175 -8.79 -12.40 -13.52
CA THR A 175 -7.98 -13.00 -12.46
C THR A 175 -8.51 -14.37 -12.11
N ARG A 176 -7.64 -15.27 -11.65
CA ARG A 176 -8.01 -16.55 -11.04
C ARG A 176 -7.14 -16.82 -9.82
N ARG A 177 -7.61 -17.65 -8.91
CA ARG A 177 -6.85 -18.04 -7.71
C ARG A 177 -5.83 -19.12 -8.06
N GLY A 178 -4.62 -18.96 -7.58
CA GLY A 178 -3.66 -20.05 -7.45
C GLY A 178 -3.82 -20.77 -6.11
N ARG A 179 -3.45 -22.06 -6.05
CA ARG A 179 -3.59 -22.89 -4.84
C ARG A 179 -2.34 -23.72 -4.52
N PRO A 180 -1.17 -23.08 -4.34
CA PRO A 180 -0.01 -23.77 -3.84
C PRO A 180 -0.27 -24.40 -2.46
N HIS A 181 0.44 -25.48 -2.14
CA HIS A 181 0.24 -26.15 -0.87
C HIS A 181 0.68 -25.27 0.30
N GLY A 182 -0.26 -24.95 1.20
CA GLY A 182 0.02 -24.12 2.38
C GLY A 182 0.11 -22.63 2.10
N HIS A 183 -0.24 -22.18 0.90
CA HIS A 183 -0.14 -20.78 0.48
C HIS A 183 -1.30 -20.40 -0.46
N CYS A 184 -1.60 -19.11 -0.59
CA CYS A 184 -2.63 -18.60 -1.48
C CYS A 184 -2.03 -17.56 -2.40
N THR A 185 -2.30 -17.66 -3.70
CA THR A 185 -1.79 -16.72 -4.71
C THR A 185 -2.91 -16.36 -5.68
N THR A 186 -2.62 -15.41 -6.57
CA THR A 186 -3.51 -15.03 -7.67
C THR A 186 -2.72 -14.94 -8.96
N GLU A 187 -3.41 -15.26 -10.06
CA GLU A 187 -2.90 -15.12 -11.41
C GLU A 187 -3.74 -14.10 -12.18
N VAL A 188 -3.08 -13.34 -13.04
CA VAL A 188 -3.67 -12.34 -13.93
C VAL A 188 -3.55 -12.79 -15.38
N PHE A 189 -4.56 -12.52 -16.20
CA PHE A 189 -4.57 -12.88 -17.62
C PHE A 189 -4.25 -11.65 -18.48
N TYR A 190 -3.21 -11.77 -19.31
CA TYR A 190 -2.87 -10.79 -20.34
C TYR A 190 -2.14 -11.50 -21.50
N ASP A 191 -2.08 -10.86 -22.67
CA ASP A 191 -1.36 -11.37 -23.85
C ASP A 191 -1.69 -12.83 -24.26
N GLY A 192 -2.86 -13.34 -23.84
CA GLY A 192 -3.35 -14.67 -24.20
C GLY A 192 -3.10 -15.77 -23.16
N ASP A 193 -2.36 -15.50 -22.08
CA ASP A 193 -1.95 -16.50 -21.08
C ASP A 193 -2.18 -16.01 -19.64
N TRP A 194 -2.03 -16.94 -18.68
CA TRP A 194 -2.08 -16.65 -17.25
C TRP A 194 -0.68 -16.45 -16.70
N HIS A 195 -0.55 -15.51 -15.76
CA HIS A 195 0.72 -15.15 -15.14
C HIS A 195 0.56 -15.07 -13.62
N LEU A 196 1.38 -15.82 -12.88
CA LEU A 196 1.40 -15.80 -11.43
C LEU A 196 2.34 -14.69 -10.93
N LEU A 197 1.76 -13.70 -10.26
CA LEU A 197 2.51 -12.70 -9.50
C LEU A 197 2.06 -12.78 -8.05
N ASP A 198 2.94 -13.30 -7.19
CA ASP A 198 2.65 -13.50 -5.76
C ASP A 198 2.96 -12.20 -5.01
N GLY A 199 1.92 -11.51 -4.56
CA GLY A 199 2.05 -10.27 -3.78
C GLY A 199 2.51 -10.51 -2.35
N ASP A 200 2.24 -11.70 -1.79
CA ASP A 200 2.58 -12.01 -0.41
C ASP A 200 4.05 -12.27 -0.22
N GLU A 201 4.60 -13.16 -1.03
CA GLU A 201 6.00 -13.59 -0.92
C GLU A 201 6.95 -12.79 -1.85
N ASN A 202 6.42 -11.77 -2.54
CA ASN A 202 7.12 -10.96 -3.53
C ASN A 202 7.78 -11.80 -4.64
N ILE A 203 7.08 -12.85 -5.12
CA ILE A 203 7.62 -13.83 -6.07
C ILE A 203 7.10 -13.58 -7.49
N ILE A 204 8.04 -13.58 -8.44
CA ILE A 204 7.79 -13.85 -9.86
C ILE A 204 8.63 -15.07 -10.27
N CYS A 205 7.97 -16.10 -10.79
CA CYS A 205 8.65 -17.24 -11.41
C CYS A 205 8.66 -17.07 -12.92
N LEU A 206 9.83 -17.21 -13.54
CA LEU A 206 9.96 -17.15 -14.99
C LEU A 206 10.05 -18.55 -15.59
N LEU A 207 9.49 -18.70 -16.78
CA LEU A 207 9.70 -19.89 -17.62
C LEU A 207 11.18 -20.05 -17.98
N ARG A 208 11.49 -21.12 -18.71
CA ARG A 208 12.87 -21.45 -19.12
C ARG A 208 13.46 -20.44 -20.11
N ASP A 209 12.64 -19.62 -20.75
CA ASP A 209 13.06 -18.50 -21.59
C ASP A 209 13.66 -17.33 -20.78
N ASN A 210 13.42 -17.27 -19.47
CA ASN A 210 13.78 -16.13 -18.59
C ASN A 210 13.10 -14.81 -18.96
N GLU A 211 11.96 -14.86 -19.66
CA GLU A 211 11.21 -13.68 -20.07
C GLU A 211 9.75 -13.79 -19.63
N THR A 212 9.13 -14.94 -19.84
CA THR A 212 7.70 -15.13 -19.60
C THR A 212 7.43 -15.48 -18.13
N ILE A 213 6.48 -14.79 -17.50
CA ILE A 213 6.01 -15.13 -16.15
C ILE A 213 5.19 -16.43 -16.22
N ALA A 214 5.57 -17.41 -15.41
CA ALA A 214 4.92 -18.72 -15.35
C ALA A 214 3.52 -18.65 -14.72
N GLU A 215 2.59 -19.48 -15.20
CA GLU A 215 1.37 -19.82 -14.45
C GLU A 215 1.66 -20.90 -13.38
N GLU A 216 0.75 -21.08 -12.43
CA GLU A 216 0.84 -22.13 -11.42
C GLU A 216 0.99 -23.51 -12.05
N ALA A 217 0.26 -23.79 -13.13
CA ALA A 217 0.29 -25.09 -13.81
C ALA A 217 1.68 -25.40 -14.40
N ASP A 218 2.44 -24.39 -14.82
CA ASP A 218 3.81 -24.57 -15.28
C ASP A 218 4.74 -24.91 -14.11
N ILE A 219 4.56 -24.24 -12.97
CA ILE A 219 5.33 -24.52 -11.76
C ILE A 219 5.03 -25.95 -11.25
N VAL A 220 3.78 -26.41 -11.31
CA VAL A 220 3.39 -27.78 -10.95
C VAL A 220 3.99 -28.82 -11.90
N ARG A 221 4.14 -28.50 -13.18
CA ARG A 221 4.77 -29.42 -14.15
C ARG A 221 6.29 -29.44 -14.01
N ASP A 222 6.90 -28.30 -13.71
CA ASP A 222 8.34 -28.12 -13.56
C ASP A 222 8.66 -27.35 -12.27
N HIS A 223 8.73 -28.09 -11.16
CA HIS A 223 8.99 -27.52 -9.82
C HIS A 223 10.35 -26.81 -9.72
N ASP A 224 11.28 -27.05 -10.65
CA ASP A 224 12.57 -26.38 -10.66
C ASP A 224 12.47 -24.91 -11.10
N LEU A 225 11.34 -24.49 -11.70
CA LEU A 225 11.08 -23.07 -12.00
C LEU A 225 11.07 -22.24 -10.70
N MET A 226 10.41 -22.72 -9.65
CA MET A 226 10.35 -22.02 -8.36
C MET A 226 11.70 -21.96 -7.65
N LYS A 227 12.51 -23.03 -7.74
CA LYS A 227 13.84 -23.10 -7.08
C LYS A 227 14.86 -22.11 -7.64
N ARG A 228 14.56 -21.46 -8.77
CA ARG A 228 15.39 -20.42 -9.41
C ARG A 228 15.03 -19.02 -8.93
N THR A 229 13.96 -18.87 -8.16
CA THR A 229 13.47 -17.58 -7.67
C THR A 229 13.89 -17.36 -6.22
N HIS A 230 14.12 -16.08 -5.86
CA HIS A 230 14.34 -15.64 -4.50
C HIS A 230 13.13 -14.80 -4.03
N THR A 231 12.56 -15.21 -2.89
CA THR A 231 11.52 -14.46 -2.15
C THR A 231 12.08 -13.17 -1.59
N TYR A 232 11.32 -12.07 -1.69
CA TYR A 232 11.68 -10.73 -1.19
C TYR A 232 12.95 -10.07 -1.76
N GLY A 233 13.50 -10.59 -2.87
CA GLY A 233 14.76 -10.08 -3.41
C GLY A 233 15.97 -10.57 -2.61
N ILE A 234 17.11 -9.87 -2.72
CA ILE A 234 18.36 -10.15 -1.99
C ILE A 234 18.55 -9.09 -0.91
#